data_AF-A0AAD5NB04-F1
#
_entry.id   AF-A0AAD5NB04-F1
#
_cell.length_a   1.000
_cell.length_b   1.000
_cell.length_c   1.000
_cell.angle_alpha   90.00
_cell.angle_beta   90.00
_cell.angle_gamma   90.00
#
_symmetry.space_group_name_H-M   'P 1'
#
loop_
_entity.id
_entity.type
_entity.pdbx_description
1 polymer ?
#
loop_
_entity_poly.entity_id
_entity_poly.type
_entity_poly.pdbx_seq_one_letter_code
_entity_poly.pdbx_strand_id
1 'polypeptide(L)'
;MICMMTICRMGRMDIEKFRYLQRDDFRVLVAIEMGMKNHEIVPLPLVSVIAGIHRGAVARTLADLCKHALVAFERSKKFDGYRLTVLGYDFLALKALCTREVVGSVGNQIGVGKESDVYVGGDPDRNDLCLKFHRLGRTSFRKIKEKRDYHKKRKSASWLYLSRLAAAKEFAFLKALASRGFPVPKPVDICRHLVVMGLIEGRTLCHVDHVENVEALYDRLMALIVKFARHGLIHGDFNEFNVMLLESEQVVVIDFPQMVSITHQNAQFYFERDVECIRIFS
;
A
#
# COMPACT_ATOMS: atom_id res chain seq x y z
N MET A 1 -8.83 29.32 -31.46
CA MET A 1 -7.97 28.12 -31.68
C MET A 1 -7.01 28.04 -30.50
N ILE A 2 -7.48 27.50 -29.37
CA ILE A 2 -6.71 27.43 -28.11
C ILE A 2 -6.40 25.95 -27.88
N CYS A 3 -5.11 25.66 -27.85
CA CYS A 3 -4.52 24.35 -27.65
C CYS A 3 -4.93 23.78 -26.29
N MET A 4 -5.76 22.74 -26.30
CA MET A 4 -6.12 21.95 -25.12
C MET A 4 -4.91 21.12 -24.72
N MET A 5 -4.10 21.65 -23.80
CA MET A 5 -3.07 20.87 -23.11
C MET A 5 -3.75 19.75 -22.33
N THR A 6 -3.50 18.52 -22.76
CA THR A 6 -3.91 17.27 -22.12
C THR A 6 -3.43 17.23 -20.68
N ILE A 7 -4.33 17.54 -19.75
CA ILE A 7 -4.16 17.24 -18.32
C ILE A 7 -4.04 15.72 -18.20
N CYS A 8 -2.83 15.25 -17.93
CA CYS A 8 -2.55 13.86 -17.61
C CYS A 8 -3.35 13.49 -16.34
N ARG A 9 -4.50 12.84 -16.53
CA ARG A 9 -5.30 12.25 -15.44
C ARG A 9 -4.44 11.19 -14.74
N MET A 10 -3.82 11.57 -13.62
CA MET A 10 -3.12 10.62 -12.74
C MET A 10 -4.14 9.59 -12.25
N GLY A 11 -3.86 8.32 -12.58
CA GLY A 11 -4.84 7.25 -12.67
C GLY A 11 -5.43 6.79 -11.34
N ARG A 12 -6.77 6.76 -11.29
CA ARG A 12 -7.51 5.78 -10.48
C ARG A 12 -7.13 4.38 -10.95
N MET A 13 -7.05 3.40 -10.05
CA MET A 13 -6.91 2.00 -10.42
C MET A 13 -8.11 1.60 -11.28
N ASP A 14 -7.87 1.34 -12.57
CA ASP A 14 -8.89 0.97 -13.52
C ASP A 14 -8.98 -0.55 -13.60
N ILE A 15 -9.91 -1.10 -12.84
CA ILE A 15 -10.06 -2.54 -12.57
C ILE A 15 -10.72 -3.24 -13.76
N GLU A 16 -11.39 -2.52 -14.65
CA GLU A 16 -12.03 -3.11 -15.83
C GLU A 16 -11.01 -3.80 -16.73
N LYS A 17 -9.81 -3.21 -16.85
CA LYS A 17 -8.67 -3.76 -17.59
C LYS A 17 -8.20 -5.11 -17.06
N PHE A 18 -8.42 -5.39 -15.78
CA PHE A 18 -8.03 -6.66 -15.16
C PHE A 18 -8.75 -7.85 -15.78
N ARG A 19 -10.00 -7.68 -16.23
CA ARG A 19 -10.85 -8.76 -16.78
C ARG A 19 -10.37 -9.27 -18.15
N TYR A 20 -9.66 -8.44 -18.90
CA TYR A 20 -9.21 -8.78 -20.26
C TYR A 20 -7.86 -9.49 -20.28
N LEU A 21 -7.12 -9.49 -19.17
CA LEU A 21 -5.80 -10.11 -19.10
C LEU A 21 -5.88 -11.62 -19.00
N GLN A 22 -5.11 -12.28 -19.85
CA GLN A 22 -4.99 -13.72 -19.94
C GLN A 22 -3.90 -14.25 -19.03
N ARG A 23 -3.85 -15.59 -18.90
CA ARG A 23 -2.83 -16.27 -18.08
C ARG A 23 -1.40 -15.91 -18.50
N ASP A 24 -1.14 -15.81 -19.80
CA ASP A 24 0.19 -15.48 -20.32
C ASP A 24 0.59 -14.03 -20.06
N ASP A 25 -0.37 -13.09 -19.99
CA ASP A 25 -0.11 -11.71 -19.62
C ASP A 25 0.44 -11.61 -18.20
N PHE A 26 -0.19 -12.33 -17.26
CA PHE A 26 0.30 -12.43 -15.88
C PHE A 26 1.65 -13.14 -15.79
N ARG A 27 1.91 -14.17 -16.61
CA ARG A 27 3.23 -14.82 -16.67
C ARG A 27 4.31 -13.85 -17.12
N VAL A 28 4.04 -13.00 -18.13
CA VAL A 28 4.96 -11.96 -18.58
C VAL A 28 5.18 -10.91 -17.49
N LEU A 29 4.13 -10.46 -16.80
CA LEU A 29 4.26 -9.51 -15.68
C LEU A 29 5.13 -10.08 -14.54
N VAL A 30 4.92 -11.35 -14.16
CA VAL A 30 5.75 -12.04 -13.16
C VAL A 30 7.20 -12.16 -13.64
N ALA A 31 7.43 -12.45 -14.92
CA ALA A 31 8.78 -12.53 -15.47
C ALA A 31 9.54 -11.19 -15.36
N ILE A 32 8.85 -10.07 -15.60
CA ILE A 32 9.42 -8.73 -15.39
C ILE A 32 9.71 -8.50 -13.90
N GLU A 33 8.76 -8.79 -13.00
CA GLU A 33 8.97 -8.65 -11.54
C GLU A 33 10.21 -9.44 -11.08
N MET A 34 10.38 -10.67 -11.57
CA MET A 34 11.54 -11.51 -11.26
C MET A 34 12.83 -10.91 -11.81
N GLY A 35 12.83 -10.43 -13.05
CA GLY A 35 13.98 -9.75 -13.66
C GLY A 35 14.37 -8.46 -12.92
N MET A 36 13.38 -7.75 -12.38
CA MET A 36 13.57 -6.49 -11.64
C MET A 36 14.33 -6.66 -10.31
N LYS A 37 14.51 -7.88 -9.81
CA LYS A 37 15.35 -8.15 -8.63
C LYS A 37 16.81 -7.79 -8.88
N ASN A 38 17.29 -8.00 -10.11
CA ASN A 38 18.70 -7.85 -10.48
C ASN A 38 18.94 -6.72 -11.48
N HIS A 39 17.90 -6.29 -12.19
CA HIS A 39 17.98 -5.29 -13.27
C HIS A 39 16.96 -4.16 -13.05
N GLU A 40 17.36 -2.90 -13.22
CA GLU A 40 16.42 -1.77 -13.16
C GLU A 40 15.40 -1.80 -14.32
N ILE A 41 15.87 -2.21 -15.49
CA ILE A 41 15.08 -2.42 -16.71
C ILE A 41 15.36 -3.85 -17.17
N VAL A 42 14.34 -4.59 -17.56
CA VAL A 42 14.44 -6.01 -17.96
C VAL A 42 14.38 -6.13 -19.49
N PRO A 43 15.44 -6.62 -20.16
CA PRO A 43 15.47 -6.70 -21.62
C PRO A 43 14.56 -7.82 -22.14
N LEU A 44 13.99 -7.64 -23.33
CA LEU A 44 13.04 -8.59 -23.95
C LEU A 44 13.54 -10.06 -23.96
N PRO A 45 14.81 -10.36 -24.34
CA PRO A 45 15.29 -11.74 -24.31
C PRO A 45 15.23 -12.37 -22.91
N LEU A 46 15.53 -11.58 -21.86
CA LEU A 46 15.46 -12.05 -20.48
C LEU A 46 14.01 -12.30 -20.05
N VAL A 47 13.07 -11.43 -20.42
CA VAL A 47 11.63 -11.65 -20.15
C VAL A 47 11.15 -12.94 -20.80
N SER A 48 11.54 -13.20 -22.06
CA SER A 48 11.18 -14.41 -22.79
C SER A 48 11.71 -15.69 -22.14
N VAL A 49 12.96 -15.66 -21.67
CA VAL A 49 13.58 -16.79 -20.95
C VAL A 49 12.87 -17.05 -19.62
N ILE A 50 12.63 -16.01 -18.81
CA ILE A 50 11.99 -16.17 -17.49
C ILE A 50 10.53 -16.60 -17.63
N ALA A 51 9.79 -16.05 -18.61
CA ALA A 51 8.40 -16.42 -18.85
C ALA A 51 8.24 -17.84 -19.42
N GLY A 52 9.28 -18.36 -20.09
CA GLY A 52 9.20 -19.61 -20.84
C GLY A 52 8.25 -19.50 -22.03
N ILE A 53 8.21 -18.34 -22.69
CA ILE A 53 7.33 -18.05 -23.83
C ILE A 53 8.20 -17.56 -25.00
N HIS A 54 7.85 -17.97 -26.21
CA HIS A 54 8.56 -17.57 -27.42
C HIS A 54 8.65 -16.04 -27.55
N ARG A 55 9.83 -15.53 -27.92
CA ARG A 55 10.15 -14.09 -27.92
C ARG A 55 9.14 -13.23 -28.69
N GLY A 56 8.65 -13.72 -29.83
CA GLY A 56 7.66 -13.01 -30.64
C GLY A 56 6.31 -12.83 -29.94
N ALA A 57 5.86 -13.85 -29.19
CA ALA A 57 4.62 -13.76 -28.41
C ALA A 57 4.78 -12.80 -27.24
N VAL A 58 5.91 -12.89 -26.51
CA VAL A 58 6.22 -11.96 -25.41
C VAL A 58 6.28 -10.51 -25.89
N ALA A 59 6.86 -10.24 -27.06
CA ALA A 59 6.90 -8.89 -27.62
C ALA A 59 5.49 -8.32 -27.89
N ARG A 60 4.57 -9.15 -28.39
CA ARG A 60 3.15 -8.77 -28.60
C ARG A 60 2.46 -8.48 -27.27
N THR A 61 2.57 -9.40 -26.31
CA THR A 61 2.01 -9.22 -24.96
C THR A 61 2.54 -7.96 -24.28
N LEU A 62 3.85 -7.69 -24.38
CA LEU A 62 4.46 -6.48 -23.82
C LEU A 62 3.93 -5.21 -24.48
N ALA A 63 3.68 -5.23 -25.80
CA ALA A 63 3.07 -4.10 -26.49
C ALA A 63 1.65 -3.83 -25.96
N ASP A 64 0.86 -4.87 -25.71
CA ASP A 64 -0.49 -4.73 -25.15
C ASP A 64 -0.46 -4.30 -23.67
N LEU A 65 0.41 -4.89 -22.84
CA LEU A 65 0.63 -4.46 -21.46
C LEU A 65 1.09 -3.00 -21.36
N CYS A 66 1.89 -2.52 -22.33
CA CYS A 66 2.27 -1.11 -22.45
C CYS A 66 1.06 -0.21 -22.73
N LYS A 67 0.15 -0.60 -23.63
CA LYS A 67 -1.09 0.16 -23.91
C LYS A 67 -1.95 0.34 -22.66
N HIS A 68 -1.98 -0.67 -21.79
CA HIS A 68 -2.70 -0.64 -20.52
C HIS A 68 -1.89 0.00 -19.37
N ALA A 69 -0.69 0.52 -19.64
CA ALA A 69 0.22 1.10 -18.65
C ALA A 69 0.56 0.17 -17.49
N LEU A 70 0.56 -1.15 -17.70
CA LEU A 70 0.96 -2.17 -16.71
C LEU A 70 2.49 -2.36 -16.70
N VAL A 71 3.11 -2.10 -17.85
CA VAL A 71 4.56 -2.08 -18.03
C VAL A 71 4.95 -0.78 -18.74
N ALA A 72 6.15 -0.30 -18.47
CA ALA A 72 6.74 0.84 -19.15
C ALA A 72 7.96 0.37 -19.94
N PHE A 73 7.99 0.71 -21.23
CA PHE A 73 9.18 0.56 -22.05
C PHE A 73 10.13 1.74 -21.81
N GLU A 74 11.38 1.44 -21.53
CA GLU A 74 12.42 2.45 -21.31
C GLU A 74 13.64 2.18 -22.19
N ARG A 75 14.09 3.25 -22.86
CA ARG A 75 15.34 3.25 -23.63
C ARG A 75 16.47 3.71 -22.72
N SER A 76 17.49 2.86 -22.58
CA SER A 76 18.69 3.20 -21.81
C SER A 76 19.91 3.24 -22.72
N LYS A 77 20.98 3.89 -22.28
CA LYS A 77 22.25 3.97 -23.04
C LYS A 77 22.87 2.60 -23.31
N LYS A 78 22.56 1.59 -22.48
CA LYS A 78 23.16 0.24 -22.56
C LYS A 78 22.28 -0.75 -23.29
N PHE A 79 20.99 -0.79 -22.98
CA PHE A 79 20.02 -1.69 -23.59
C PHE A 79 18.59 -1.19 -23.35
N ASP A 80 17.70 -1.51 -24.27
CA ASP A 80 16.28 -1.25 -24.13
C ASP A 80 15.59 -2.37 -23.35
N GLY A 81 14.52 -2.03 -22.64
CA GLY A 81 13.70 -3.05 -22.00
C GLY A 81 12.48 -2.49 -21.29
N TYR A 82 11.97 -3.28 -20.36
CA TYR A 82 10.69 -3.06 -19.72
C TYR A 82 10.85 -3.04 -18.22
N ARG A 83 10.04 -2.22 -17.55
CA ARG A 83 9.87 -2.26 -16.10
C ARG A 83 8.40 -2.28 -15.75
N LEU A 84 8.10 -2.81 -14.57
CA LEU A 84 6.75 -2.81 -14.04
C LEU A 84 6.33 -1.39 -13.63
N THR A 85 5.08 -1.04 -13.90
CA THR A 85 4.47 0.17 -13.34
C THR A 85 3.84 -0.14 -11.99
N VAL A 86 3.39 0.91 -11.29
CA VAL A 86 2.62 0.78 -10.06
C VAL A 86 1.34 -0.04 -10.30
N LEU A 87 0.61 0.25 -11.38
CA LEU A 87 -0.62 -0.46 -11.75
C LEU A 87 -0.36 -1.93 -12.10
N GLY A 88 0.73 -2.22 -12.83
CA GLY A 88 1.14 -3.60 -13.09
C GLY A 88 1.45 -4.38 -11.80
N TYR A 89 2.02 -3.71 -10.81
CA TYR A 89 2.29 -4.29 -9.50
C TYR A 89 1.01 -4.56 -8.70
N ASP A 90 0.04 -3.66 -8.78
CA ASP A 90 -1.30 -3.84 -8.19
C ASP A 90 -1.99 -5.07 -8.74
N PHE A 91 -1.95 -5.23 -10.06
CA PHE A 91 -2.61 -6.34 -10.74
C PHE A 91 -1.97 -7.67 -10.38
N LEU A 92 -0.64 -7.72 -10.24
CA LEU A 92 0.05 -8.91 -9.74
C LEU A 92 -0.38 -9.27 -8.31
N ALA A 93 -0.52 -8.28 -7.42
CA ALA A 93 -0.97 -8.49 -6.05
C ALA A 93 -2.42 -9.00 -6.00
N LEU A 94 -3.33 -8.33 -6.71
CA LEU A 94 -4.74 -8.70 -6.80
C LEU A 94 -4.92 -10.10 -7.40
N LYS A 95 -4.22 -10.42 -8.49
CA LYS A 95 -4.30 -11.75 -9.09
C LYS A 95 -3.88 -12.86 -8.13
N ALA A 96 -2.82 -12.62 -7.35
CA ALA A 96 -2.37 -13.58 -6.36
C ALA A 96 -3.39 -13.77 -5.24
N LEU A 97 -3.98 -12.70 -4.71
CA LEU A 97 -5.00 -12.78 -3.65
C LEU A 97 -6.31 -13.40 -4.14
N CYS A 98 -6.71 -13.13 -5.38
CA CYS A 98 -7.85 -13.77 -6.03
C CYS A 98 -7.62 -15.28 -6.22
N THR A 99 -6.40 -15.68 -6.62
CA THR A 99 -6.03 -17.10 -6.74
C THR A 99 -5.99 -17.82 -5.39
N ARG A 100 -5.77 -17.09 -4.28
CA ARG A 100 -5.84 -17.61 -2.91
C ARG A 100 -7.25 -17.58 -2.33
N GLU A 101 -8.26 -17.18 -3.11
CA GLU A 101 -9.65 -17.03 -2.65
C GLU A 101 -9.82 -16.05 -1.48
N VAL A 102 -8.90 -15.09 -1.33
CA VAL A 102 -8.98 -14.06 -0.28
C VAL A 102 -9.77 -12.85 -0.73
N VAL A 103 -9.63 -12.47 -2.01
CA VAL A 103 -10.30 -11.30 -2.60
C VAL A 103 -11.07 -11.74 -3.83
N GLY A 104 -12.40 -11.66 -3.77
CA GLY A 104 -13.31 -11.95 -4.86
C GLY A 104 -13.67 -10.71 -5.69
N SER A 105 -13.73 -9.53 -5.05
CA SER A 105 -14.06 -8.28 -5.74
C SER A 105 -13.32 -7.07 -5.16
N VAL A 106 -13.23 -6.01 -5.97
CA VAL A 106 -12.72 -4.71 -5.54
C VAL A 106 -13.79 -3.67 -5.85
N GLY A 107 -14.17 -2.91 -4.83
CA GLY A 107 -15.19 -1.87 -4.87
C GLY A 107 -14.59 -0.47 -4.85
N ASN A 108 -15.29 0.42 -4.15
CA ASN A 108 -15.00 1.86 -4.16
C ASN A 108 -13.70 2.20 -3.42
N GLN A 109 -13.04 3.26 -3.87
CA GLN A 109 -11.92 3.85 -3.15
C GLN A 109 -12.46 4.69 -1.98
N ILE A 110 -12.06 4.35 -0.75
CA ILE A 110 -12.52 5.02 0.48
C ILE A 110 -11.45 5.91 1.11
N GLY A 111 -10.18 5.74 0.73
CA GLY A 111 -9.09 6.56 1.26
C GLY A 111 -7.99 6.78 0.23
N VAL A 112 -7.49 8.02 0.16
CA VAL A 112 -6.30 8.38 -0.63
C VAL A 112 -5.33 9.10 0.28
N GLY A 113 -4.28 8.38 0.68
CA GLY A 113 -3.21 8.92 1.51
C GLY A 113 -2.00 9.38 0.69
N LYS A 114 -1.09 10.08 1.37
CA LYS A 114 0.23 10.41 0.82
C LYS A 114 1.04 9.14 0.51
N GLU A 115 0.83 8.08 1.27
CA GLU A 115 1.65 6.86 1.25
C GLU A 115 0.83 5.59 1.04
N SER A 116 -0.49 5.69 0.85
CA SER A 116 -1.37 4.54 0.65
C SER A 116 -2.62 4.90 -0.17
N ASP A 117 -3.22 3.90 -0.79
CA ASP A 117 -4.59 3.95 -1.32
C ASP A 117 -5.42 2.86 -0.65
N VAL A 118 -6.63 3.19 -0.21
CA VAL A 118 -7.53 2.28 0.50
C VAL A 118 -8.80 2.09 -0.31
N TYR A 119 -9.13 0.83 -0.58
CA TYR A 119 -10.32 0.42 -1.31
C TYR A 119 -11.16 -0.52 -0.44
N VAL A 120 -12.47 -0.47 -0.62
CA VAL A 120 -13.34 -1.57 -0.20
C VAL A 120 -13.16 -2.72 -1.18
N GLY A 121 -13.15 -3.95 -0.70
CA GLY A 121 -13.23 -5.16 -1.49
C GLY A 121 -14.19 -6.14 -0.86
N GLY A 122 -14.39 -7.28 -1.52
CA GLY A 122 -15.15 -8.39 -0.95
C GLY A 122 -14.38 -9.69 -1.10
N ASP A 123 -14.51 -10.59 -0.13
CA ASP A 123 -14.09 -11.98 -0.29
C ASP A 123 -15.03 -12.73 -1.28
N PRO A 124 -14.77 -14.01 -1.61
CA PRO A 124 -15.66 -14.79 -2.48
C PRO A 124 -17.10 -14.95 -1.95
N ASP A 125 -17.27 -14.91 -0.63
CA ASP A 125 -18.55 -15.03 0.07
C ASP A 125 -19.28 -13.69 0.23
N ARG A 126 -18.70 -12.60 -0.30
CA ARG A 126 -19.20 -11.22 -0.25
C ARG A 126 -19.17 -10.56 1.14
N ASN A 127 -18.31 -11.02 2.03
CA ASN A 127 -18.00 -10.26 3.23
C ASN A 127 -17.08 -9.08 2.87
N ASP A 128 -17.34 -7.92 3.47
CA ASP A 128 -16.59 -6.70 3.17
C ASP A 128 -15.17 -6.73 3.77
N LEU A 129 -14.23 -6.31 2.93
CA LEU A 129 -12.80 -6.23 3.22
C LEU A 129 -12.27 -4.83 2.95
N CYS A 130 -11.19 -4.50 3.64
CA CYS A 130 -10.37 -3.32 3.39
C CYS A 130 -9.08 -3.73 2.67
N LEU A 131 -8.83 -3.11 1.52
CA LEU A 131 -7.67 -3.33 0.66
C LEU A 131 -6.76 -2.10 0.70
N LYS A 132 -5.65 -2.19 1.45
CA LYS A 132 -4.68 -1.10 1.61
C LYS A 132 -3.44 -1.31 0.75
N PHE A 133 -3.33 -0.54 -0.32
CA PHE A 133 -2.15 -0.51 -1.19
C PHE A 133 -1.12 0.50 -0.67
N HIS A 134 0.12 0.06 -0.46
CA HIS A 134 1.21 0.95 -0.08
C HIS A 134 1.82 1.64 -1.31
N ARG A 135 2.02 2.96 -1.20
CA ARG A 135 2.42 3.88 -2.27
C ARG A 135 3.63 4.73 -1.85
N LEU A 136 4.74 4.07 -1.48
CA LEU A 136 5.96 4.81 -1.18
C LEU A 136 6.47 5.51 -2.45
N GLY A 137 6.89 6.76 -2.32
CA GLY A 137 7.44 7.56 -3.41
C GLY A 137 6.46 8.54 -4.07
N ARG A 138 5.16 8.51 -3.73
CA ARG A 138 4.12 9.35 -4.38
C ARG A 138 4.42 10.85 -4.31
N THR A 139 4.88 11.34 -3.16
CA THR A 139 5.25 12.75 -2.94
C THR A 139 6.60 13.11 -3.57
N SER A 140 7.54 12.19 -3.56
CA SER A 140 8.88 12.39 -4.14
C SER A 140 8.87 12.34 -5.66
N PHE A 141 7.92 11.68 -6.36
CA PHE A 141 7.79 11.80 -7.82
C PHE A 141 7.54 13.25 -8.30
N ARG A 142 6.85 14.09 -7.51
CA ARG A 142 6.71 15.53 -7.82
C ARG A 142 8.05 16.28 -7.74
N LYS A 143 8.89 15.96 -6.75
CA LYS A 143 10.21 16.61 -6.53
C LYS A 143 11.38 15.98 -7.30
N ILE A 144 11.27 14.71 -7.71
CA ILE A 144 12.33 13.96 -8.42
C ILE A 144 12.47 14.43 -9.87
N LYS A 145 11.42 15.01 -10.47
CA LYS A 145 11.52 15.65 -11.79
C LYS A 145 12.55 16.80 -11.80
N GLU A 146 12.86 17.39 -10.64
CA GLU A 146 13.84 18.47 -10.48
C GLU A 146 15.24 18.00 -10.06
N LYS A 147 15.40 16.77 -9.55
CA LYS A 147 16.67 16.31 -8.93
C LYS A 147 17.34 15.11 -9.60
N ARG A 148 16.91 14.73 -10.81
CA ARG A 148 17.37 13.51 -11.51
C ARG A 148 18.86 13.50 -11.91
N ASP A 149 19.62 14.56 -11.67
CA ASP A 149 21.04 14.64 -12.08
C ASP A 149 22.09 14.15 -11.05
N TYR A 150 21.75 13.87 -9.78
CA TYR A 150 22.80 13.88 -8.75
C TYR A 150 23.25 12.58 -8.07
N HIS A 151 22.61 11.41 -8.19
CA HIS A 151 23.00 10.25 -7.36
C HIS A 151 23.24 8.94 -8.12
N LYS A 152 24.54 8.66 -8.34
CA LYS A 152 25.12 7.51 -9.07
C LYS A 152 25.73 6.40 -8.19
N LYS A 153 25.45 6.28 -6.88
CA LYS A 153 26.31 5.44 -5.99
C LYS A 153 25.68 4.40 -5.04
N ARG A 154 24.37 4.11 -5.09
CA ARG A 154 23.80 2.84 -4.59
C ARG A 154 22.63 2.42 -5.48
N LYS A 155 22.47 1.11 -5.74
CA LYS A 155 21.28 0.52 -6.40
C LYS A 155 20.06 0.91 -5.57
N SER A 156 19.39 1.99 -5.93
CA SER A 156 18.25 2.53 -5.19
C SER A 156 17.18 1.45 -5.14
N ALA A 157 16.78 1.03 -3.94
CA ALA A 157 15.64 0.15 -3.78
C ALA A 157 14.44 0.74 -4.55
N SER A 158 13.89 -0.02 -5.49
CA SER A 158 12.71 0.42 -6.24
C SER A 158 11.59 0.80 -5.27
N TRP A 159 10.86 1.87 -5.56
CA TRP A 159 9.70 2.28 -4.76
C TRP A 159 8.69 1.15 -4.56
N LEU A 160 8.58 0.23 -5.52
CA LEU A 160 7.76 -0.99 -5.40
C LEU A 160 8.27 -1.91 -4.29
N TYR A 161 9.59 -2.08 -4.20
CA TYR A 161 10.23 -2.89 -3.16
C TYR A 161 10.06 -2.26 -1.77
N LEU A 162 10.26 -0.94 -1.66
CA LEU A 162 10.02 -0.22 -0.40
C LEU A 162 8.54 -0.30 0.02
N SER A 163 7.61 -0.17 -0.92
CA SER A 163 6.18 -0.36 -0.67
C SER A 163 5.84 -1.76 -0.17
N ARG A 164 6.48 -2.79 -0.73
CA ARG A 164 6.37 -4.17 -0.24
C ARG A 164 6.89 -4.34 1.18
N LEU A 165 8.03 -3.74 1.52
CA LEU A 165 8.58 -3.82 2.89
C LEU A 165 7.67 -3.11 3.90
N ALA A 166 7.11 -1.95 3.55
CA ALA A 166 6.16 -1.23 4.39
C ALA A 166 4.90 -2.06 4.68
N ALA A 167 4.31 -2.65 3.63
CA ALA A 167 3.15 -3.54 3.79
C ALA A 167 3.48 -4.75 4.69
N ALA A 168 4.64 -5.38 4.49
CA ALA A 168 5.07 -6.51 5.30
C ALA A 168 5.26 -6.13 6.78
N LYS A 169 5.82 -4.95 7.06
CA LYS A 169 5.95 -4.40 8.40
C LYS A 169 4.57 -4.16 9.02
N GLU A 170 3.67 -3.48 8.31
CA GLU A 170 2.32 -3.20 8.81
C GLU A 170 1.54 -4.49 9.13
N PHE A 171 1.52 -5.46 8.21
CA PHE A 171 0.79 -6.71 8.44
C PHE A 171 1.36 -7.52 9.62
N ALA A 172 2.67 -7.50 9.82
CA ALA A 172 3.30 -8.14 10.96
C ALA A 172 2.84 -7.52 12.29
N PHE A 173 2.79 -6.17 12.37
CA PHE A 173 2.23 -5.48 13.53
C PHE A 173 0.75 -5.78 13.71
N LEU A 174 -0.04 -5.68 12.65
CA LEU A 174 -1.48 -5.95 12.69
C LEU A 174 -1.78 -7.34 13.27
N LYS A 175 -1.04 -8.37 12.82
CA LYS A 175 -1.16 -9.74 13.34
C LYS A 175 -0.72 -9.86 14.80
N ALA A 176 0.39 -9.23 15.16
CA ALA A 176 0.92 -9.24 16.52
C ALA A 176 0.00 -8.51 17.52
N LEU A 177 -0.67 -7.45 17.09
CA LEU A 177 -1.59 -6.66 17.90
C LEU A 177 -2.96 -7.36 18.04
N ALA A 178 -3.50 -7.86 16.93
CA ALA A 178 -4.76 -8.61 16.94
C ALA A 178 -4.69 -9.84 17.86
N SER A 179 -3.60 -10.61 17.79
CA SER A 179 -3.39 -11.78 18.67
C SER A 179 -3.26 -11.44 20.16
N ARG A 180 -3.00 -10.18 20.51
CA ARG A 180 -2.90 -9.69 21.89
C ARG A 180 -4.15 -8.92 22.34
N GLY A 181 -5.24 -9.00 21.57
CA GLY A 181 -6.50 -8.34 21.90
C GLY A 181 -6.39 -6.80 21.91
N PHE A 182 -5.55 -6.23 21.05
CA PHE A 182 -5.63 -4.81 20.74
C PHE A 182 -6.81 -4.57 19.79
N PRO A 183 -7.52 -3.43 19.91
CA PRO A 183 -8.60 -3.12 19.01
C PRO A 183 -8.03 -2.59 17.70
N VAL A 184 -7.76 -3.51 16.78
CA VAL A 184 -7.21 -3.24 15.46
C VAL A 184 -8.01 -4.01 14.41
N PRO A 185 -7.95 -3.63 13.12
CA PRO A 185 -8.60 -4.38 12.06
C PRO A 185 -8.16 -5.85 12.04
N LYS A 186 -9.10 -6.76 11.76
CA LYS A 186 -8.79 -8.19 11.65
C LYS A 186 -7.82 -8.40 10.47
N PRO A 187 -6.59 -8.91 10.69
CA PRO A 187 -5.67 -9.21 9.60
C PRO A 187 -6.19 -10.40 8.79
N VAL A 188 -6.20 -10.29 7.45
CA VAL A 188 -6.66 -11.37 6.57
C VAL A 188 -5.49 -11.96 5.78
N ASP A 189 -4.87 -11.20 4.87
CA ASP A 189 -3.70 -11.65 4.10
C ASP A 189 -2.84 -10.46 3.65
N ILE A 190 -1.66 -10.75 3.10
CA ILE A 190 -0.78 -9.80 2.46
C ILE A 190 -0.25 -10.38 1.14
N CYS A 191 -0.20 -9.52 0.12
CA CYS A 191 0.53 -9.82 -1.09
C CYS A 191 1.26 -8.59 -1.60
N ARG A 192 2.59 -8.69 -1.74
CA ARG A 192 3.45 -7.59 -2.21
C ARG A 192 3.26 -6.36 -1.31
N HIS A 193 2.73 -5.28 -1.84
CA HIS A 193 2.45 -4.00 -1.17
C HIS A 193 0.98 -3.83 -0.78
N LEU A 194 0.15 -4.85 -0.97
CA LEU A 194 -1.27 -4.85 -0.64
C LEU A 194 -1.52 -5.65 0.65
N VAL A 195 -2.09 -4.98 1.65
CA VAL A 195 -2.58 -5.58 2.89
C VAL A 195 -4.10 -5.71 2.82
N VAL A 196 -4.60 -6.89 3.15
CA VAL A 196 -6.04 -7.20 3.27
C VAL A 196 -6.39 -7.34 4.75
N MET A 197 -7.38 -6.58 5.19
CA MET A 197 -7.88 -6.59 6.57
C MET A 197 -9.41 -6.47 6.59
N GLY A 198 -10.04 -6.75 7.72
CA GLY A 198 -11.48 -6.54 7.89
C GLY A 198 -11.85 -5.07 7.71
N LEU A 199 -12.99 -4.81 7.07
CA LEU A 199 -13.54 -3.47 6.99
C LEU A 199 -14.02 -3.01 8.37
N ILE A 200 -13.73 -1.77 8.72
CA ILE A 200 -14.20 -1.15 9.96
C ILE A 200 -15.32 -0.17 9.62
N GLU A 201 -16.51 -0.44 10.15
CA GLU A 201 -17.68 0.43 10.04
C GLU A 201 -17.61 1.49 11.16
N GLY A 202 -16.91 2.58 10.87
CA GLY A 202 -16.73 3.68 11.80
C GLY A 202 -16.18 4.92 11.13
N ARG A 203 -16.08 6.00 11.90
CA ARG A 203 -15.50 7.28 11.44
C ARG A 203 -14.17 7.51 12.13
N THR A 204 -13.20 8.09 11.42
CA THR A 204 -11.99 8.60 12.09
C THR A 204 -12.37 9.72 13.05
N LEU A 205 -11.66 9.84 14.18
CA LEU A 205 -11.98 10.85 15.20
C LEU A 205 -12.02 12.28 14.64
N CYS A 206 -11.20 12.60 13.65
CA CYS A 206 -11.25 13.92 12.99
C CYS A 206 -12.58 14.26 12.28
N HIS A 207 -13.43 13.26 12.03
CA HIS A 207 -14.75 13.41 11.40
C HIS A 207 -15.90 13.09 12.38
N VAL A 208 -15.62 13.05 13.68
CA VAL A 208 -16.63 12.86 14.72
C VAL A 208 -17.04 14.22 15.28
N ASP A 209 -18.28 14.62 15.00
CA ASP A 209 -18.81 15.92 15.44
C ASP A 209 -19.24 15.93 16.91
N HIS A 210 -19.66 14.77 17.44
CA HIS A 210 -20.13 14.63 18.81
C HIS A 210 -19.71 13.28 19.39
N VAL A 211 -19.21 13.34 20.63
CA VAL A 211 -18.95 12.20 21.51
C VAL A 211 -19.77 12.40 22.77
N GLU A 212 -20.52 11.38 23.21
CA GLU A 212 -21.37 11.47 24.41
C GLU A 212 -20.54 11.67 25.68
N ASN A 213 -19.46 10.90 25.82
CA ASN A 213 -18.56 10.97 26.98
C ASN A 213 -17.10 11.14 26.55
N VAL A 214 -16.66 12.39 26.46
CA VAL A 214 -15.29 12.78 26.07
C VAL A 214 -14.26 12.29 27.09
N GLU A 215 -14.54 12.38 28.39
CA GLU A 215 -13.63 11.94 29.45
C GLU A 215 -13.34 10.44 29.35
N ALA A 216 -14.39 9.62 29.18
CA ALA A 216 -14.25 8.18 29.02
C ALA A 216 -13.51 7.80 27.73
N LEU A 217 -13.70 8.55 26.64
CA LEU A 217 -12.94 8.37 25.40
C LEU A 217 -11.46 8.70 25.62
N TYR A 218 -11.15 9.85 26.22
CA TYR A 218 -9.79 10.27 26.53
C TYR A 218 -9.05 9.24 27.38
N ASP A 219 -9.67 8.78 28.47
CA ASP A 219 -9.11 7.75 29.34
C ASP A 219 -8.83 6.45 28.58
N ARG A 220 -9.72 6.07 27.66
CA ARG A 220 -9.55 4.88 26.81
C ARG A 220 -8.38 5.03 25.84
N LEU A 221 -8.21 6.21 25.22
CA LEU A 221 -7.10 6.50 24.32
C LEU A 221 -5.77 6.50 25.07
N MET A 222 -5.71 7.13 26.24
CA MET A 222 -4.52 7.12 27.10
C MET A 222 -4.18 5.71 27.58
N ALA A 223 -5.17 4.93 27.99
CA ALA A 223 -4.99 3.53 28.36
C ALA A 223 -4.44 2.69 27.19
N LEU A 224 -4.85 2.97 25.95
CA LEU A 224 -4.31 2.30 24.75
C LEU A 224 -2.84 2.66 24.52
N ILE A 225 -2.45 3.94 24.63
CA ILE A 225 -1.05 4.38 24.52
C ILE A 225 -0.18 3.65 25.56
N VAL A 226 -0.64 3.59 26.81
CA VAL A 226 0.04 2.86 27.89
C VAL A 226 0.08 1.35 27.58
N LYS A 227 -1.01 0.77 27.05
CA LYS A 227 -1.06 -0.65 26.67
C LYS A 227 -0.04 -0.98 25.59
N PHE A 228 0.16 -0.11 24.59
CA PHE A 228 1.24 -0.27 23.60
C PHE A 228 2.61 -0.28 24.27
N ALA A 229 2.90 0.72 25.12
CA ALA A 229 4.19 0.83 25.80
C ALA A 229 4.50 -0.38 26.69
N ARG A 230 3.50 -0.91 27.40
CA ARG A 230 3.61 -2.14 28.21
C ARG A 230 3.95 -3.38 27.37
N HIS A 231 3.63 -3.37 26.08
CA HIS A 231 4.01 -4.41 25.12
C HIS A 231 5.30 -4.10 24.36
N GLY A 232 6.05 -3.08 24.80
CA GLY A 232 7.32 -2.67 24.20
C GLY A 232 7.19 -1.88 22.90
N LEU A 233 6.01 -1.32 22.64
CA LEU A 233 5.69 -0.63 21.38
C LEU A 233 5.25 0.81 21.62
N ILE A 234 5.59 1.67 20.67
CA ILE A 234 5.07 3.04 20.57
C ILE A 234 4.46 3.17 19.18
N HIS A 235 3.27 3.76 19.07
CA HIS A 235 2.58 3.88 17.79
C HIS A 235 3.39 4.76 16.84
N GLY A 236 3.89 5.89 17.35
CA GLY A 236 4.74 6.79 16.58
C GLY A 236 3.97 7.52 15.47
N ASP A 237 2.64 7.62 15.58
CA ASP A 237 1.76 8.52 14.82
C ASP A 237 0.34 8.48 15.39
N PHE A 238 0.18 8.47 16.73
CA PHE A 238 -1.12 8.30 17.36
C PHE A 238 -1.89 9.63 17.37
N ASN A 239 -2.84 9.79 16.43
CA ASN A 239 -3.58 11.03 16.20
C ASN A 239 -5.03 10.73 15.77
N GLU A 240 -5.85 11.77 15.64
CA GLU A 240 -7.27 11.72 15.31
C GLU A 240 -7.60 11.12 13.93
N PHE A 241 -6.63 11.01 13.04
CA PHE A 241 -6.77 10.37 11.72
C PHE A 241 -6.52 8.85 11.78
N ASN A 242 -5.73 8.40 12.76
CA ASN A 242 -5.34 6.99 12.93
C ASN A 242 -6.16 6.25 13.99
N VAL A 243 -7.23 6.89 14.48
CA VAL A 243 -8.16 6.32 15.44
C VAL A 243 -9.57 6.40 14.86
N MET A 244 -10.25 5.26 14.80
CA MET A 244 -11.63 5.13 14.34
C MET A 244 -12.56 4.89 15.55
N LEU A 245 -13.70 5.55 15.54
CA LEU A 245 -14.80 5.38 16.49
C LEU A 245 -15.96 4.67 15.78
N LEU A 246 -16.37 3.54 16.35
CA LEU A 246 -17.55 2.78 15.92
C LEU A 246 -18.82 3.37 16.54
N GLU A 247 -19.98 3.05 15.97
CA GLU A 247 -21.28 3.43 16.54
C GLU A 247 -21.47 2.87 17.96
N SER A 248 -20.87 1.72 18.28
CA SER A 248 -20.87 1.13 19.62
C SER A 248 -19.90 1.82 20.60
N GLU A 249 -19.42 3.02 20.27
CA GLU A 249 -18.37 3.80 20.93
C GLU A 249 -17.01 3.09 21.07
N GLN A 250 -16.82 1.92 20.45
CA GLN A 250 -15.55 1.22 20.49
C GLN A 250 -14.51 1.93 19.64
N VAL A 251 -13.27 1.95 20.12
CA VAL A 251 -12.14 2.58 19.45
C VAL A 251 -11.34 1.52 18.72
N VAL A 252 -11.01 1.74 17.45
CA VAL A 252 -10.11 0.91 16.64
C VAL A 252 -8.94 1.75 16.16
N VAL A 253 -7.71 1.27 16.38
CA VAL A 253 -6.49 1.94 15.94
C VAL A 253 -6.09 1.40 14.57
N ILE A 254 -5.62 2.27 13.68
CA ILE A 254 -5.16 1.93 12.33
C ILE A 254 -3.78 2.55 12.03
N ASP A 255 -3.16 2.09 10.95
CA ASP A 255 -1.89 2.59 10.41
C ASP A 255 -0.63 2.36 11.28
N PHE A 256 -0.04 1.17 11.14
CA PHE A 256 1.10 0.72 11.95
C PHE A 256 2.51 0.79 11.32
N PRO A 257 2.78 1.38 10.12
CA PRO A 257 4.12 1.34 9.54
C PRO A 257 5.15 2.18 10.33
N GLN A 258 4.71 3.17 11.11
CA GLN A 258 5.58 4.05 11.91
C GLN A 258 5.87 3.55 13.32
N MET A 259 5.33 2.38 13.70
CA MET A 259 5.56 1.82 15.04
C MET A 259 7.05 1.58 15.30
N VAL A 260 7.46 1.90 16.53
CA VAL A 260 8.83 1.75 17.04
C VAL A 260 8.86 1.01 18.38
N SER A 261 10.01 0.42 18.69
CA SER A 261 10.27 -0.20 20.00
C SER A 261 10.45 0.87 21.08
N ILE A 262 10.07 0.56 22.32
CA ILE A 262 10.40 1.39 23.51
C ILE A 262 11.92 1.53 23.73
N THR A 263 12.73 0.64 23.15
CA THR A 263 14.20 0.69 23.22
C THR A 263 14.82 1.59 22.15
N HIS A 264 14.02 2.23 21.30
CA HIS A 264 14.50 3.14 20.28
C HIS A 264 15.11 4.40 20.92
N GLN A 265 16.19 4.95 20.32
CA GLN A 265 16.88 6.12 20.86
C GLN A 265 15.94 7.32 21.11
N ASN A 266 14.97 7.50 20.22
CA ASN A 266 13.98 8.57 20.29
C ASN A 266 12.62 8.10 20.88
N ALA A 267 12.58 6.97 21.60
CA ALA A 267 11.34 6.42 22.12
C ALA A 267 10.56 7.42 22.98
N GLN A 268 11.23 8.13 23.89
CA GLN A 268 10.61 9.14 24.74
C GLN A 268 9.90 10.22 23.91
N PHE A 269 10.58 10.77 22.90
CA PHE A 269 9.99 11.77 22.00
C PHE A 269 8.74 11.26 21.29
N TYR A 270 8.77 10.03 20.76
CA TYR A 270 7.60 9.48 20.05
C TYR A 270 6.42 9.23 21.01
N PHE A 271 6.70 8.74 22.22
CA PHE A 271 5.68 8.52 23.23
C PHE A 271 5.03 9.82 23.69
N GLU A 272 5.84 10.84 24.03
CA GLU A 272 5.35 12.15 24.44
C GLU A 272 4.52 12.81 23.34
N ARG A 273 4.95 12.67 22.07
CA ARG A 273 4.19 13.20 20.94
C ARG A 273 2.84 12.49 20.76
N ASP A 274 2.80 11.16 20.88
CA ASP A 274 1.54 10.40 20.81
C ASP A 274 0.56 10.83 21.93
N VAL A 275 1.07 11.08 23.14
CA VAL A 275 0.27 11.61 24.27
C VAL A 275 -0.22 13.04 23.98
N GLU A 276 0.67 13.92 23.52
CA GLU A 276 0.34 15.33 23.30
C GLU A 276 -0.66 15.52 22.15
N CYS A 277 -0.59 14.70 21.10
CA CYS A 277 -1.59 14.70 20.03
C CYS A 277 -3.02 14.48 20.57
N ILE A 278 -3.20 13.55 21.51
CA ILE A 278 -4.51 13.29 22.12
C ILE A 278 -4.93 14.41 23.07
N ARG A 279 -3.99 14.98 23.84
CA ARG A 279 -4.27 16.10 24.75
C ARG A 279 -4.69 17.38 24.04
N ILE A 280 -4.15 17.64 22.86
CA ILE A 280 -4.50 18.82 22.06
C ILE A 280 -5.86 18.65 21.39
N PHE A 281 -6.20 17.41 21.02
CA PHE A 281 -7.45 17.09 20.34
C PHE A 281 -8.67 17.01 21.27
N SER A 282 -8.46 16.54 22.51
CA SER A 282 -9.53 16.30 23.50
C SER A 282 -9.83 17.54 24.33
#